data_AF-A0A350YIZ3-F1
#
_entry.id   AF-A0A350YIZ3-F1
#
_cell.length_a   1.000
_cell.length_b   1.000
_cell.length_c   1.000
_cell.angle_alpha   90.00
_cell.angle_beta   90.00
_cell.angle_gamma   90.00
#
_symmetry.space_group_name_H-M   'P 1'
#
loop_
_entity.id
_entity.type
_entity.pdbx_description
1 polymer ?
#
loop_
_entity_poly.entity_id
_entity_poly.type
_entity_poly.pdbx_seq_one_letter_code
_entity_poly.pdbx_strand_id
1 'polypeptide(L)' 'MKVDANTVRKGHVLDHNGKLWVVIKSEQMIPGKGNAIVQIEMKNVRTGIKTNERFRTQEAV' A
#
# COMPACT_ATOMS: atom_id res chain seq x y z
N MET A 1 6.78 -5.28 -11.05
CA MET A 1 6.95 -3.82 -11.14
C MET A 1 6.92 -3.29 -9.72
N LYS A 2 8.07 -2.86 -9.19
CA LYS A 2 8.20 -2.36 -7.82
C LYS A 2 7.60 -0.96 -7.78
N VAL A 3 6.41 -0.81 -7.20
CA VAL A 3 5.73 0.47 -7.08
C VAL A 3 6.15 1.09 -5.76
N ASP A 4 6.67 2.31 -5.80
CA ASP A 4 6.97 3.06 -4.59
C ASP A 4 5.70 3.27 -3.79
N ALA A 5 5.67 2.81 -2.54
CA ALA A 5 4.52 2.95 -1.65
C ALA A 5 4.04 4.41 -1.52
N ASN A 6 4.97 5.38 -1.66
CA ASN A 6 4.67 6.82 -1.65
C ASN A 6 3.83 7.31 -2.83
N THR A 7 3.91 6.63 -3.98
CA THR A 7 3.17 6.99 -5.20
C THR A 7 1.80 6.34 -5.27
N VAL A 8 1.51 5.41 -4.35
CA VAL A 8 0.21 4.75 -4.30
C VAL A 8 -0.87 5.75 -3.89
N ARG A 9 -2.01 5.70 -4.60
CA ARG A 9 -3.20 6.52 -4.37
C ARG A 9 -4.44 5.65 -4.42
N LYS A 10 -5.53 6.14 -3.83
CA LYS A 10 -6.85 5.51 -3.92
C LYS A 10 -7.23 5.29 -5.39
N GLY A 11 -7.69 4.09 -5.71
CA GLY A 11 -8.07 3.69 -7.07
C GLY A 11 -6.96 2.98 -7.85
N HIS A 12 -5.70 3.00 -7.41
CA HIS A 12 -4.67 2.17 -8.01
C HIS A 12 -4.95 0.67 -7.79
N VAL A 13 -4.55 -0.14 -8.77
CA VAL A 13 -4.57 -1.60 -8.68
C VAL A 13 -3.14 -2.08 -8.46
N LEU A 14 -2.94 -2.86 -7.41
CA LEU A 14 -1.67 -3.45 -7.04
C LEU A 14 -1.74 -4.97 -7.19
N ASP A 15 -0.70 -5.55 -7.75
CA ASP A 15 -0.49 -7.00 -7.67
C ASP A 15 0.26 -7.31 -6.37
N HIS A 16 -0.41 -8.03 -5.48
CA HIS A 16 0.14 -8.45 -4.20
C HIS A 16 -0.21 -9.92 -3.94
N ASN A 17 0.83 -10.74 -3.76
CA ASN A 17 0.75 -12.20 -3.59
C ASN A 17 0.01 -12.90 -4.76
N GLY A 18 0.24 -12.47 -5.99
CA GLY A 18 -0.37 -13.03 -7.20
C GLY A 18 -1.87 -12.74 -7.33
N LYS A 19 -2.36 -11.74 -6.60
CA LYS A 19 -3.75 -11.30 -6.60
C LYS A 19 -3.80 -9.81 -6.84
N LEU A 20 -4.84 -9.38 -7.55
CA LEU A 20 -5.10 -7.96 -7.79
C LEU A 20 -5.90 -7.36 -6.64
N TRP A 21 -5.40 -6.23 -6.14
CA TRP A 21 -5.98 -5.47 -5.05
C TRP A 21 -6.18 -4.02 -5.48
N VAL A 22 -7.36 -3.48 -5.23
CA VAL A 22 -7.66 -2.05 -5.44
C VAL A 22 -7.40 -1.31 -4.15
N VAL A 23 -6.61 -0.25 -4.23
CA VAL A 23 -6.33 0.63 -3.10
C VAL A 23 -7.57 1.45 -2.78
N ILE A 24 -8.06 1.31 -1.55
CA ILE A 24 -9.22 2.05 -1.06
C ILE A 24 -8.80 3.25 -0.19
N LYS A 25 -7.63 3.16 0.46
CA LYS A 25 -7.08 4.22 1.30
C LYS A 25 -5.55 4.12 1.35
N SER A 26 -4.87 5.26 1.35
CA SER A 26 -3.42 5.36 1.53
C SER A 26 -3.13 6.46 2.54
N GLU A 27 -2.44 6.15 3.63
CA GLU A 27 -2.07 7.08 4.69
C GLU A 27 -0.57 7.03 4.91
N GLN A 28 0.07 8.20 4.89
CA GLN A 28 1.48 8.32 5.20
C GLN A 28 1.63 8.84 6.64
N MET A 29 2.33 8.09 7.47
CA MET A 29 2.63 8.41 8.86
C MET A 29 4.12 8.63 9.01
N ILE A 30 4.51 9.80 9.53
CA ILE A 30 5.90 10.16 9.79
C ILE A 30 6.05 10.35 11.30
N PRO A 31 6.27 9.26 12.08
CA PRO A 31 6.66 9.39 13.47
C PRO A 31 8.02 10.12 13.53
N GLY A 32 8.14 11.12 14.39
CA GLY A 32 9.36 11.93 14.52
C GLY A 32 10.63 11.07 14.63
N LYS A 33 11.75 11.59 14.08
CA LYS A 33 13.01 10.89 13.73
C LYS A 33 13.03 10.13 12.39
N GLY A 34 12.26 10.58 11.39
CA GLY A 34 12.57 10.31 9.97
C GLY A 34 12.16 8.94 9.40
N ASN A 35 11.47 8.09 10.17
CA ASN A 35 11.01 6.79 9.69
C ASN A 35 9.59 6.88 9.13
N ALA A 36 9.44 7.35 7.88
CA ALA A 36 8.13 7.42 7.25
C ALA A 36 7.58 6.02 6.90
N ILE A 37 6.35 5.76 7.31
CA ILE A 37 5.58 4.55 7.08
C ILE A 37 4.38 4.93 6.19
N VAL A 38 4.10 4.12 5.18
CA VAL A 38 2.89 4.23 4.37
C VAL A 38 2.00 3.05 4.68
N GLN A 39 0.81 3.33 5.19
CA GLN A 39 -0.23 2.35 5.40
C GLN A 39 -1.18 2.37 4.20
N ILE A 40 -1.37 1.22 3.56
CA ILE A 40 -2.21 1.07 2.39
C ILE A 40 -3.31 0.06 2.73
N GLU A 41 -4.55 0.54 2.72
CA GLU A 41 -5.73 -0.32 2.80
C GLU A 41 -6.16 -0.67 1.38
N MET A 42 -6.31 -1.96 1.13
CA MET A 42 -6.63 -2.49 -0.18
C MET A 42 -7.77 -3.50 -0.11
N LYS A 43 -8.51 -3.63 -1.21
CA LYS A 43 -9.60 -4.58 -1.38
C LYS A 43 -9.31 -5.50 -2.56
N ASN A 44 -9.37 -6.80 -2.34
CA ASN A 44 -9.19 -7.78 -3.40
C ASN A 44 -10.30 -7.64 -4.44
N VAL A 45 -9.93 -7.55 -5.72
CA VAL A 45 -10.90 -7.34 -6.82
C VAL A 45 -11.82 -8.55 -7.01
N ARG A 46 -11.31 -9.76 -6.76
CA ARG A 46 -12.06 -11.01 -6.97
C ARG A 46 -12.89 -11.41 -5.76
N THR A 47 -12.31 -11.35 -4.56
CA THR A 47 -12.97 -11.87 -3.34
C THR A 47 -13.61 -10.77 -2.49
N GLY A 48 -13.29 -9.50 -2.74
CA GLY A 48 -13.79 -8.38 -1.95
C GLY A 48 -13.19 -8.27 -0.53
N ILE A 49 -12.27 -9.16 -0.16
CA ILE A 49 -11.57 -9.13 1.12
C ILE A 49 -10.75 -7.85 1.22
N LYS A 50 -10.79 -7.20 2.38
CA LYS A 50 -9.93 -6.05 2.68
C LYS A 50 -8.67 -6.51 3.41
N THR A 51 -7.53 -5.91 3.07
CA THR A 51 -6.28 -6.07 3.80
C THR A 51 -5.66 -4.70 4.08
N ASN A 52 -4.77 -4.64 5.06
CA ASN A 52 -4.04 -3.44 5.42
C ASN A 52 -2.55 -3.79 5.47
N GLU A 53 -1.79 -3.22 4.54
CA GLU A 53 -0.34 -3.44 4.45
C GLU A 53 0.40 -2.16 4.84
N ARG A 54 1.51 -2.32 5.56
CA ARG A 54 2.36 -1.22 5.99
C ARG A 54 3.72 -1.35 5.33
N PHE A 55 4.09 -0.32 4.58
CA PHE A 55 5.35 -0.26 3.87
C PHE A 55 6.23 0.81 4.52
N ARG A 56 7.50 0.49 4.77
CA ARG A 56 8.48 1.51 5.13
C ARG A 56 8.96 2.20 3.87
N THR A 57 9.00 3.53 3.88
CA THR A 57 9.49 4.32 2.73
C THR A 57 10.97 4.07 2.38
N GLN A 58 11.73 3.49 3.30
CA GLN A 58 13.15 3.14 3.11
C GLN A 58 13.38 1.68 2.69
N GLU A 59 12.34 0.84 2.61
CA GLU A 59 12.49 -0.49 2.03
C GLU A 59 12.20 -0.40 0.52
N ALA A 60 13.26 -0.40 -0.26
CA ALA A 60 13.17 -0.73 -1.67
C ALA A 60 12.76 -2.21 -1.77
N VAL A 61 11.46 -2.45 -2.01
CA VAL A 61 10.93 -3.76 -2.44
C VAL A 61 11.69 -4.20 -3.66
#